data_AF-A0A971GMX5-F1
#
_entry.id   AF-A0A971GMX5-F1
#
_cell.length_a   1.000
_cell.length_b   1.000
_cell.length_c   1.000
_cell.angle_alpha   90.00
_cell.angle_beta   90.00
_cell.angle_gamma   90.00
#
_symmetry.space_group_name_H-M   'P 1'
#
loop_
_entity.id
_entity.type
_entity.pdbx_description
1 polymer ?
#
loop_
_entity_poly.entity_id
_entity_poly.type
_entity_poly.pdbx_seq_one_letter_code
_entity_poly.pdbx_strand_id
1 'polypeptide(L)'
;MSDIKFTIDGKACKAKEGQSIVEAAKANGVYIPVLCHFEGLKPAGTCRICTVKVGGRFMAGCTTPVAEGMIVENMTPEIEDMRKAIIEMLFVEGNHMCPTCEKSGNCELQALGYRYQMLVPRFPYLWPVREVIADTPRLYLDRNRCVQCLRCVRDIVTADGKHVFAVTNRGDKTLITIDTKLAAKLSDEMALKAMNQCPVGCILRKEVGYKIPVGQRKFDSKPIGSEIEGR
;
A
#
# COMPACT_ATOMS: atom_id res chain seq x y z
N MET A 1 16.42 22.16 -16.14
CA MET A 1 16.75 20.72 -16.22
C MET A 1 15.97 20.16 -17.38
N SER A 2 16.62 19.47 -18.30
CA SER A 2 15.97 18.83 -19.45
C SER A 2 15.15 17.63 -19.00
N ASP A 3 13.98 17.42 -19.61
CA ASP A 3 13.19 16.21 -19.40
C ASP A 3 13.97 14.98 -19.89
N ILE A 4 13.99 13.94 -19.06
CA ILE A 4 14.49 12.61 -19.41
C ILE A 4 13.42 11.89 -20.23
N LYS A 5 13.79 11.32 -21.37
CA LYS A 5 12.88 10.50 -22.20
C LYS A 5 13.11 9.02 -21.94
N PHE A 6 12.03 8.28 -21.85
CA PHE A 6 12.05 6.83 -21.61
C PHE A 6 10.77 6.20 -22.16
N THR A 7 10.63 4.89 -22.09
CA THR A 7 9.42 4.18 -22.54
C THR A 7 8.87 3.26 -21.45
N ILE A 8 7.54 3.15 -21.38
CA ILE A 8 6.84 2.13 -20.57
C ILE A 8 5.90 1.38 -21.47
N ASP A 9 6.07 0.06 -21.61
CA ASP A 9 5.21 -0.79 -22.46
C ASP A 9 5.06 -0.22 -23.89
N GLY A 10 6.15 0.33 -24.45
CA GLY A 10 6.18 0.97 -25.76
C GLY A 10 5.67 2.43 -25.81
N LYS A 11 5.04 2.93 -24.74
CA LYS A 11 4.59 4.33 -24.63
C LYS A 11 5.75 5.27 -24.34
N ALA A 12 5.98 6.24 -25.21
CA ALA A 12 6.96 7.31 -24.96
C ALA A 12 6.54 8.17 -23.75
N CYS A 13 7.45 8.34 -22.80
CA CYS A 13 7.21 9.03 -21.54
C CYS A 13 8.32 10.06 -21.26
N LYS A 14 8.00 11.05 -20.42
CA LYS A 14 8.95 12.07 -19.95
C LYS A 14 9.00 12.12 -18.42
N ALA A 15 10.17 12.37 -17.86
CA ALA A 15 10.37 12.51 -16.42
C ALA A 15 11.39 13.60 -16.10
N LYS A 16 11.30 14.15 -14.89
CA LYS A 16 12.38 14.94 -14.30
C LYS A 16 13.45 14.01 -13.75
N GLU A 17 14.70 14.47 -13.78
CA GLU A 17 15.81 13.76 -13.17
C GLU A 17 15.52 13.43 -11.69
N GLY A 18 15.84 12.20 -11.28
CA GLY A 18 15.62 11.71 -9.93
C GLY A 18 14.21 11.20 -9.62
N GLN A 19 13.22 11.37 -10.51
CA GLN A 19 11.91 10.74 -10.32
C GLN A 19 12.02 9.22 -10.40
N SER A 20 11.33 8.52 -9.49
CA SER A 20 11.21 7.07 -9.55
C SER A 20 10.35 6.63 -10.74
N ILE A 21 10.50 5.37 -11.19
CA ILE A 21 9.67 4.80 -12.25
C ILE A 21 8.18 4.91 -11.92
N VAL A 22 7.77 4.68 -10.67
CA VAL A 22 6.36 4.79 -10.25
C VAL A 22 5.84 6.23 -10.38
N GLU A 23 6.62 7.22 -9.94
CA GLU A 23 6.22 8.63 -10.03
C GLU A 23 6.15 9.11 -11.48
N ALA A 24 7.16 8.73 -12.28
CA ALA A 24 7.20 9.04 -13.70
C ALA A 24 6.05 8.35 -14.46
N ALA A 25 5.76 7.08 -14.18
CA ALA A 25 4.64 6.36 -14.78
C ALA A 25 3.31 7.05 -14.47
N LYS A 26 3.06 7.40 -13.20
CA LYS A 26 1.86 8.13 -12.77
C LYS A 26 1.72 9.47 -13.50
N ALA A 27 2.80 10.22 -13.67
CA ALA A 27 2.81 11.50 -14.39
C ALA A 27 2.51 11.34 -15.91
N ASN A 28 2.76 10.16 -16.48
CA ASN A 28 2.48 9.84 -17.87
C ASN A 28 1.22 8.97 -18.04
N GLY A 29 0.32 8.93 -17.05
CA GLY A 29 -0.95 8.19 -17.13
C GLY A 29 -0.81 6.67 -17.15
N VAL A 30 0.30 6.13 -16.62
CA VAL A 30 0.52 4.69 -16.48
C VAL A 30 0.43 4.32 -15.00
N TYR A 31 -0.49 3.41 -14.67
CA TYR A 31 -0.63 2.92 -13.30
C TYR A 31 0.36 1.78 -13.02
N ILE A 32 1.19 1.99 -11.99
CA ILE A 32 2.01 0.94 -11.38
C ILE A 32 1.53 0.78 -9.93
N PRO A 33 1.09 -0.41 -9.51
CA PRO A 33 0.51 -0.60 -8.19
C PRO A 33 1.54 -0.40 -7.08
N VAL A 34 1.09 0.14 -5.96
CA VAL A 34 1.90 0.35 -4.74
C VAL A 34 1.04 0.13 -3.49
N LEU A 35 1.64 -0.43 -2.43
CA LEU A 35 1.06 -0.50 -1.08
C LEU A 35 1.91 0.20 -0.01
N CYS A 36 3.24 0.20 -0.13
CA CYS A 36 4.12 0.85 0.84
C CYS A 36 4.59 2.24 0.41
N HIS A 37 4.56 2.55 -0.88
CA HIS A 37 4.79 3.89 -1.39
C HIS A 37 3.51 4.72 -1.23
N PHE A 38 3.67 5.95 -0.78
CA PHE A 38 2.59 6.89 -0.49
C PHE A 38 3.13 8.30 -0.72
N GLU A 39 2.28 9.19 -1.23
CA GLU A 39 2.67 10.55 -1.59
C GLU A 39 3.23 11.31 -0.38
N GLY A 40 4.32 12.05 -0.58
CA GLY A 40 5.05 12.75 0.48
C GLY A 40 6.00 11.89 1.31
N LEU A 41 5.99 10.55 1.14
CA LEU A 41 6.92 9.65 1.84
C LEU A 41 7.99 9.11 0.90
N LYS A 42 9.25 9.14 1.37
CA LYS A 42 10.35 8.39 0.73
C LYS A 42 9.92 6.91 0.57
N PRO A 43 10.16 6.23 -0.54
CA PRO A 43 9.73 4.84 -0.73
C PRO A 43 10.31 3.87 0.32
N ALA A 44 9.49 2.95 0.86
CA ALA A 44 9.97 1.91 1.80
C ALA A 44 10.49 0.65 1.11
N GLY A 45 10.01 0.36 -0.11
CA GLY A 45 10.41 -0.84 -0.86
C GLY A 45 9.98 -2.18 -0.27
N THR A 46 9.06 -2.22 0.71
CA THR A 46 8.68 -3.47 1.42
C THR A 46 7.65 -4.32 0.66
N CYS A 47 6.60 -3.71 0.08
CA CYS A 47 5.48 -4.49 -0.47
C CYS A 47 5.76 -5.19 -1.82
N ARG A 48 6.82 -4.78 -2.54
CA ARG A 48 7.27 -5.32 -3.85
C ARG A 48 6.25 -5.32 -4.99
N ILE A 49 5.01 -4.90 -4.80
CA ILE A 49 3.97 -4.93 -5.85
C ILE A 49 4.29 -4.01 -7.05
N CYS A 50 5.07 -2.95 -6.83
CA CYS A 50 5.55 -2.06 -7.90
C CYS A 50 6.68 -2.63 -8.76
N THR A 51 6.91 -3.95 -8.70
CA THR A 51 7.97 -4.58 -9.49
C THR A 51 7.69 -4.41 -10.97
N VAL A 52 8.72 -4.00 -11.71
CA VAL A 52 8.75 -3.83 -13.17
C VAL A 52 10.00 -4.50 -13.71
N LYS A 53 10.08 -4.69 -15.03
CA LYS A 53 11.26 -5.24 -15.69
C LYS A 53 11.96 -4.15 -16.49
N VAL A 54 13.27 -4.02 -16.32
CA VAL A 54 14.12 -3.04 -17.00
C VAL A 54 15.37 -3.77 -17.47
N GLY A 55 15.60 -3.81 -18.78
CA GLY A 55 16.75 -4.53 -19.36
C GLY A 55 16.81 -5.99 -18.94
N GLY A 56 15.65 -6.67 -18.88
CA GLY A 56 15.55 -8.08 -18.47
C GLY A 56 15.62 -8.34 -16.96
N ARG A 57 15.78 -7.31 -16.11
CA ARG A 57 15.90 -7.46 -14.64
C ARG A 57 14.67 -6.92 -13.93
N PHE A 58 14.22 -7.63 -12.90
CA PHE A 58 13.15 -7.15 -12.01
C PHE A 58 13.67 -6.10 -11.03
N MET A 59 12.98 -4.96 -10.98
CA MET A 59 13.33 -3.83 -10.13
C MET A 59 12.08 -3.28 -9.44
N ALA A 60 12.22 -2.73 -8.23
CA ALA A 60 11.12 -2.00 -7.61
C ALA A 60 10.99 -0.61 -8.22
N GLY A 61 9.92 -0.39 -8.97
CA GLY A 61 9.68 0.89 -9.63
C GLY A 61 9.58 2.07 -8.66
N CYS A 62 9.19 1.85 -7.40
CA CYS A 62 9.11 2.94 -6.42
C CYS A 62 10.47 3.46 -5.94
N THR A 63 11.53 2.66 -6.01
CA THR A 63 12.88 3.04 -5.53
C THR A 63 13.88 3.29 -6.67
N THR A 64 13.55 2.87 -7.88
CA THR A 64 14.44 2.97 -9.04
C THR A 64 14.18 4.27 -9.78
N PRO A 65 15.16 5.19 -9.89
CA PRO A 65 15.04 6.39 -10.71
C PRO A 65 14.97 6.04 -12.19
N VAL A 66 14.23 6.84 -12.97
CA VAL A 66 14.22 6.76 -14.43
C VAL A 66 15.54 7.33 -14.98
N ALA A 67 16.05 6.71 -16.05
CA ALA A 67 17.22 7.18 -16.81
C ALA A 67 16.85 7.42 -18.28
N GLU A 68 17.66 8.22 -18.98
CA GLU A 68 17.48 8.50 -20.41
C GLU A 68 17.55 7.21 -21.23
N GLY A 69 16.59 7.03 -22.14
CA GLY A 69 16.48 5.84 -22.97
C GLY A 69 16.04 4.58 -22.22
N MET A 70 15.66 4.66 -20.94
CA MET A 70 15.20 3.50 -20.18
C MET A 70 13.95 2.88 -20.83
N ILE A 71 13.93 1.55 -20.92
CA ILE A 71 12.79 0.77 -21.40
C ILE A 71 12.24 -0.01 -20.21
N VAL A 72 11.02 0.33 -19.81
CA VAL A 72 10.31 -0.30 -18.69
C VAL A 72 9.21 -1.19 -19.24
N GLU A 73 9.21 -2.45 -18.86
CA GLU A 73 8.10 -3.38 -19.06
C GLU A 73 7.33 -3.47 -17.74
N ASN A 74 6.05 -3.13 -17.77
CA ASN A 74 5.17 -3.07 -16.60
C ASN A 74 3.95 -3.98 -16.73
N MET A 75 3.47 -4.25 -17.94
CA MET A 75 2.30 -5.11 -18.20
C MET A 75 2.67 -6.35 -19.02
N THR A 76 3.48 -7.23 -18.45
CA THR A 76 3.77 -8.54 -19.04
C THR A 76 3.07 -9.65 -18.24
N PRO A 77 2.74 -10.80 -18.86
CA PRO A 77 2.12 -11.92 -18.14
C PRO A 77 2.93 -12.37 -16.90
N GLU A 78 4.26 -12.32 -17.01
CA GLU A 78 5.19 -12.65 -15.92
C GLU A 78 5.09 -11.65 -14.75
N ILE A 79 5.00 -10.35 -15.03
CA ILE A 79 4.85 -9.31 -13.99
C ILE A 79 3.46 -9.39 -13.35
N GLU A 80 2.41 -9.65 -14.14
CA GLU A 80 1.05 -9.77 -13.61
C GLU A 80 0.90 -10.98 -12.69
N ASP A 81 1.43 -12.15 -13.07
CA ASP A 81 1.41 -13.33 -12.21
C ASP A 81 2.22 -13.10 -10.91
N MET A 82 3.39 -12.45 -11.01
CA MET A 82 4.19 -12.10 -9.83
C MET A 82 3.43 -11.15 -8.88
N ARG A 83 2.77 -10.12 -9.41
CA ARG A 83 1.98 -9.19 -8.60
C ARG A 83 0.78 -9.88 -7.96
N LYS A 84 0.10 -10.75 -8.70
CA LYS A 84 -0.97 -11.60 -8.17
C LYS A 84 -0.47 -12.49 -7.04
N ALA A 85 0.68 -13.15 -7.22
CA ALA A 85 1.30 -13.97 -6.17
C ALA A 85 1.64 -13.15 -4.92
N ILE A 86 2.19 -11.94 -5.06
CA ILE A 86 2.47 -11.05 -3.92
C ILE A 86 1.18 -10.70 -3.18
N ILE A 87 0.10 -10.37 -3.90
CA ILE A 87 -1.19 -10.07 -3.27
C ILE A 87 -1.71 -11.29 -2.52
N GLU A 88 -1.71 -12.47 -3.16
CA GLU A 88 -2.12 -13.72 -2.53
C GLU A 88 -1.31 -14.02 -1.27
N MET A 89 0.02 -13.82 -1.31
CA MET A 89 0.90 -13.96 -0.14
C MET A 89 0.48 -13.03 1.01
N LEU A 90 0.22 -11.75 0.72
CA LEU A 90 -0.27 -10.81 1.73
C LEU A 90 -1.62 -11.23 2.31
N PHE A 91 -2.52 -11.78 1.49
CA PHE A 91 -3.82 -12.30 1.94
C PHE A 91 -3.69 -13.50 2.87
N VAL A 92 -2.76 -14.43 2.61
CA VAL A 92 -2.60 -15.66 3.39
C VAL A 92 -1.70 -15.50 4.61
N GLU A 93 -0.81 -14.51 4.61
CA GLU A 93 0.04 -14.18 5.76
C GLU A 93 -0.78 -13.62 6.92
N GLY A 94 -1.84 -12.87 6.61
CA GLY A 94 -2.77 -12.29 7.59
C GLY A 94 -4.13 -12.99 7.66
N ASN A 95 -5.03 -12.45 8.50
CA ASN A 95 -6.44 -12.85 8.57
C ASN A 95 -7.31 -11.79 7.88
N HIS A 96 -7.38 -11.85 6.55
CA HIS A 96 -8.11 -10.90 5.72
C HIS A 96 -9.59 -11.30 5.50
N MET A 97 -10.36 -11.33 6.58
CA MET A 97 -11.80 -11.60 6.55
C MET A 97 -12.59 -10.36 6.14
N CYS A 98 -12.64 -10.08 4.83
CA CYS A 98 -13.29 -8.88 4.29
C CYS A 98 -14.75 -8.67 4.70
N PRO A 99 -15.63 -9.70 4.79
CA PRO A 99 -17.03 -9.51 5.16
C PRO A 99 -17.25 -8.83 6.52
N THR A 100 -16.30 -8.98 7.45
CA THR A 100 -16.35 -8.40 8.81
C THR A 100 -15.41 -7.21 8.99
N CYS A 101 -14.78 -6.74 7.91
CA CYS A 101 -13.80 -5.67 7.98
C CYS A 101 -14.44 -4.33 7.59
N GLU A 102 -14.44 -3.36 8.49
CA GLU A 102 -14.97 -2.00 8.24
C GLU A 102 -14.23 -1.25 7.11
N LYS A 103 -13.01 -1.67 6.76
CA LYS A 103 -12.24 -1.12 5.63
C LYS A 103 -12.64 -1.73 4.29
N SER A 104 -13.54 -2.72 4.25
CA SER A 104 -13.94 -3.35 2.99
C SER A 104 -14.58 -2.33 2.04
N GLY A 105 -14.23 -2.38 0.76
CA GLY A 105 -14.57 -1.36 -0.24
C GLY A 105 -13.72 -0.08 -0.18
N ASN A 106 -12.92 0.10 0.88
CA ASN A 106 -11.96 1.20 1.07
C ASN A 106 -10.51 0.71 1.29
N CYS A 107 -10.25 -0.57 1.06
CA CYS A 107 -8.98 -1.26 1.31
C CYS A 107 -8.19 -1.43 0.01
N GLU A 108 -6.97 -0.90 -0.05
CA GLU A 108 -6.09 -0.98 -1.23
C GLU A 108 -5.70 -2.43 -1.54
N LEU A 109 -5.41 -3.27 -0.53
CA LEU A 109 -5.11 -4.70 -0.75
C LEU A 109 -6.30 -5.44 -1.38
N GLN A 110 -7.51 -5.16 -0.90
CA GLN A 110 -8.73 -5.76 -1.46
C GLN A 110 -8.95 -5.29 -2.91
N ALA A 111 -8.80 -3.99 -3.17
CA ALA A 111 -8.96 -3.42 -4.50
C ALA A 111 -7.92 -3.96 -5.50
N LEU A 112 -6.68 -4.21 -5.05
CA LEU A 112 -5.67 -4.89 -5.84
C LEU A 112 -6.03 -6.35 -6.10
N GLY A 113 -6.56 -7.06 -5.10
CA GLY A 113 -7.12 -8.41 -5.29
C GLY A 113 -8.17 -8.45 -6.41
N TYR A 114 -9.07 -7.47 -6.45
CA TYR A 114 -10.04 -7.33 -7.53
C TYR A 114 -9.39 -7.01 -8.88
N ARG A 115 -8.43 -6.08 -8.90
CA ARG A 115 -7.71 -5.68 -10.13
C ARG A 115 -6.98 -6.86 -10.77
N TYR A 116 -6.38 -7.73 -9.98
CA TYR A 116 -5.66 -8.93 -10.45
C TYR A 116 -6.55 -10.19 -10.48
N GLN A 117 -7.88 -10.03 -10.39
CA GLN A 117 -8.85 -11.11 -10.48
C GLN A 117 -8.51 -12.30 -9.56
N MET A 118 -8.12 -12.00 -8.33
CA MET A 118 -7.87 -12.99 -7.30
C MET A 118 -9.21 -13.52 -6.76
N LEU A 119 -9.63 -14.68 -7.23
CA LEU A 119 -10.84 -15.36 -6.74
C LEU A 119 -10.59 -16.09 -5.42
N VAL A 120 -9.46 -16.79 -5.33
CA VAL A 120 -8.98 -17.55 -4.17
C VAL A 120 -7.44 -17.52 -4.19
N PRO A 121 -6.75 -17.41 -3.04
CA PRO A 121 -5.30 -17.51 -3.02
C PRO A 121 -4.83 -18.93 -3.34
N ARG A 122 -3.70 -19.06 -4.04
CA ARG A 122 -3.04 -20.35 -4.35
C ARG A 122 -2.24 -20.91 -3.18
N PHE A 123 -1.96 -20.08 -2.18
CA PHE A 123 -1.14 -20.43 -1.01
C PHE A 123 -2.03 -20.81 0.19
N PRO A 124 -1.55 -21.66 1.11
CA PRO A 124 -2.26 -21.96 2.34
C PRO A 124 -2.24 -20.77 3.30
N TYR A 125 -3.34 -20.56 4.02
CA TYR A 125 -3.44 -19.57 5.09
C TYR A 125 -2.55 -19.92 6.29
N LEU A 126 -1.85 -18.93 6.84
CA LEU A 126 -1.04 -19.09 8.04
C LEU A 126 -1.84 -19.00 9.33
N TRP A 127 -3.05 -18.42 9.28
CA TRP A 127 -3.93 -18.21 10.43
C TRP A 127 -3.21 -17.65 11.67
N PRO A 128 -2.45 -16.55 11.55
CA PRO A 128 -1.72 -16.02 12.70
C PRO A 128 -2.69 -15.59 13.81
N VAL A 129 -2.23 -15.72 15.05
CA VAL A 129 -2.92 -15.19 16.24
C VAL A 129 -2.07 -14.06 16.80
N ARG A 130 -2.29 -12.86 16.27
CA ARG A 130 -1.64 -11.62 16.74
C ARG A 130 -2.64 -10.86 17.60
N GLU A 131 -2.16 -10.30 18.71
CA GLU A 131 -2.97 -9.46 19.61
C GLU A 131 -3.61 -8.29 18.84
N VAL A 132 -4.83 -7.97 19.24
CA VAL A 132 -5.54 -6.75 18.87
C VAL A 132 -5.26 -5.70 19.93
N ILE A 133 -4.84 -4.50 19.52
CA ILE A 133 -4.58 -3.39 20.43
C ILE A 133 -5.78 -2.45 20.41
N ALA A 134 -6.50 -2.39 21.53
CA ALA A 134 -7.72 -1.61 21.69
C ALA A 134 -7.71 -0.72 22.95
N ASP A 135 -6.59 -0.64 23.67
CA ASP A 135 -6.39 0.15 24.88
C ASP A 135 -6.00 1.62 24.60
N THR A 136 -6.03 2.06 23.34
CA THR A 136 -5.85 3.47 22.98
C THR A 136 -7.17 4.22 22.90
N PRO A 137 -7.24 5.52 23.24
CA PRO A 137 -8.51 6.26 23.25
C PRO A 137 -9.20 6.34 21.87
N ARG A 138 -8.42 6.54 20.80
CA ARG A 138 -8.95 6.86 19.47
C ARG A 138 -8.76 5.75 18.43
N LEU A 139 -7.75 4.91 18.58
CA LEU A 139 -7.36 3.93 17.56
C LEU A 139 -7.65 2.49 18.02
N TYR A 140 -7.99 1.67 17.03
CA TYR A 140 -8.09 0.22 17.14
C TYR A 140 -7.12 -0.39 16.13
N LEU A 141 -6.31 -1.34 16.58
CA LEU A 141 -5.28 -1.99 15.78
C LEU A 141 -5.50 -3.49 15.70
N ASP A 142 -5.92 -3.98 14.54
CA ASP A 142 -5.95 -5.42 14.23
C ASP A 142 -4.68 -5.81 13.48
N ARG A 143 -3.70 -6.37 14.21
CA ARG A 143 -2.38 -6.73 13.65
C ARG A 143 -2.43 -7.94 12.72
N ASN A 144 -3.52 -8.73 12.74
CA ASN A 144 -3.71 -9.83 11.80
C ASN A 144 -3.98 -9.35 10.38
N ARG A 145 -4.38 -8.08 10.21
CA ARG A 145 -4.65 -7.49 8.89
C ARG A 145 -3.51 -6.61 8.37
N CYS A 146 -2.41 -6.49 9.12
CA CYS A 146 -1.29 -5.63 8.77
C CYS A 146 -0.44 -6.27 7.66
N VAL A 147 -0.14 -5.49 6.61
CA VAL A 147 0.76 -5.87 5.51
C VAL A 147 2.17 -5.25 5.63
N GLN A 148 2.54 -4.83 6.85
CA GLN A 148 3.83 -4.24 7.22
C GLN A 148 4.37 -3.20 6.20
N CYS A 149 3.48 -2.36 5.67
CA CYS A 149 3.81 -1.36 4.63
C CYS A 149 4.66 -0.19 5.14
N LEU A 150 4.80 -0.06 6.46
CA LEU A 150 5.55 0.99 7.16
C LEU A 150 5.08 2.44 6.89
N ARG A 151 3.92 2.66 6.27
CA ARG A 151 3.38 4.03 6.09
C ARG A 151 3.16 4.73 7.44
N CYS A 152 2.49 4.06 8.37
CA CYS A 152 2.18 4.61 9.70
C CYS A 152 3.44 4.91 10.54
N VAL A 153 4.45 4.05 10.47
CA VAL A 153 5.72 4.23 11.20
C VAL A 153 6.45 5.49 10.74
N ARG A 154 6.37 5.84 9.45
CA ARG A 154 7.15 6.94 8.88
C ARG A 154 6.49 8.31 8.99
N ASP A 155 5.16 8.38 9.04
CA ASP A 155 4.43 9.65 8.89
C ASP A 155 3.52 10.00 10.07
N ILE A 156 3.16 9.03 10.93
CA ILE A 156 2.34 9.33 12.09
C ILE A 156 3.23 9.65 13.28
N VAL A 157 3.42 10.96 13.44
CA VAL A 157 4.17 11.58 14.54
C VAL A 157 3.24 12.45 15.39
N THR A 158 3.57 12.60 16.66
CA THR A 158 2.92 13.57 17.56
C THR A 158 3.33 15.01 17.20
N ALA A 159 2.66 16.00 17.78
CA ALA A 159 2.99 17.42 17.58
C ALA A 159 4.44 17.76 17.98
N ASP A 160 5.02 17.04 18.95
CA ASP A 160 6.42 17.13 19.37
C ASP A 160 7.37 16.25 18.53
N GLY A 161 6.91 15.71 17.40
CA GLY A 161 7.73 14.99 16.42
C GLY A 161 8.08 13.54 16.78
N LYS A 162 7.41 12.93 17.76
CA LYS A 162 7.67 11.54 18.17
C LYS A 162 6.84 10.55 17.36
N HIS A 163 7.48 9.50 16.86
CA HIS A 163 6.81 8.42 16.14
C HIS A 163 5.90 7.64 17.08
N VAL A 164 4.63 7.48 16.69
CA VAL A 164 3.62 6.75 17.49
C VAL A 164 3.68 5.24 17.23
N PHE A 165 4.12 4.83 16.04
CA PHE A 165 4.25 3.43 15.65
C PHE A 165 5.70 3.03 15.49
N ALA A 166 6.00 1.77 15.78
CA ALA A 166 7.32 1.18 15.61
C ALA A 166 7.24 -0.23 15.03
N VAL A 167 8.34 -0.69 14.44
CA VAL A 167 8.52 -2.07 14.01
C VAL A 167 9.17 -2.85 15.15
N THR A 168 8.62 -4.02 15.46
CA THR A 168 9.18 -4.97 16.43
C THR A 168 9.38 -6.33 15.78
N ASN A 169 10.29 -7.12 16.34
CA ASN A 169 10.69 -8.43 15.83
C ASN A 169 11.30 -8.38 14.41
N ARG A 170 11.54 -9.56 13.82
CA ARG A 170 12.13 -9.75 12.48
C ARG A 170 11.49 -10.95 11.79
N GLY A 171 11.62 -11.00 10.46
CA GLY A 171 11.11 -12.11 9.65
C GLY A 171 9.58 -12.18 9.64
N ASP A 172 9.05 -13.40 9.63
CA ASP A 172 7.62 -13.72 9.71
C ASP A 172 6.97 -13.24 11.02
N LYS A 173 7.77 -12.98 12.07
CA LYS A 173 7.31 -12.47 13.37
C LYS A 173 7.24 -10.95 13.44
N THR A 174 7.55 -10.22 12.37
CA THR A 174 7.55 -8.75 12.37
C THR A 174 6.15 -8.20 12.64
N LEU A 175 6.07 -7.29 13.62
CA LEU A 175 4.83 -6.63 14.03
C LEU A 175 4.99 -5.12 14.05
N ILE A 176 3.94 -4.42 13.63
CA ILE A 176 3.78 -2.99 13.90
C ILE A 176 3.15 -2.85 15.28
N THR A 177 3.86 -2.16 16.16
CA THR A 177 3.39 -1.82 17.50
C THR A 177 3.05 -0.33 17.58
N ILE A 178 2.30 0.05 18.61
CA ILE A 178 1.90 1.42 18.90
C ILE A 178 2.28 1.75 20.35
N ASP A 179 2.84 2.92 20.59
CA ASP A 179 3.00 3.45 21.94
C ASP A 179 1.67 4.05 22.40
N THR A 180 1.02 3.41 23.38
CA THR A 180 -0.32 3.75 23.83
C THR A 180 -0.36 5.13 24.52
N LYS A 181 0.73 5.53 25.18
CA LYS A 181 0.86 6.86 25.82
C LYS A 181 1.00 7.97 24.79
N LEU A 182 1.76 7.73 23.72
CA LEU A 182 1.85 8.69 22.61
C LEU A 182 0.55 8.71 21.78
N ALA A 183 -0.06 7.56 21.54
CA ALA A 183 -1.33 7.45 20.83
C ALA A 183 -2.46 8.21 21.53
N ALA A 184 -2.48 8.23 22.87
CA ALA A 184 -3.44 9.01 23.64
C ALA A 184 -3.34 10.53 23.39
N LYS A 185 -2.17 11.03 22.99
CA LYS A 185 -1.91 12.43 22.66
C LYS A 185 -2.29 12.82 21.22
N LEU A 186 -2.65 11.85 20.37
CA LEU A 186 -3.08 12.14 19.01
C LEU A 186 -4.40 12.92 19.02
N SER A 187 -4.47 13.98 18.21
CA SER A 187 -5.74 14.63 17.89
C SER A 187 -6.64 13.69 17.07
N ASP A 188 -7.93 14.01 17.00
CA ASP A 188 -8.87 13.28 16.16
C ASP A 188 -8.49 13.30 14.67
N GLU A 189 -7.99 14.44 14.19
CA GLU A 189 -7.46 14.59 12.83
C GLU A 189 -6.27 13.67 12.57
N MET A 190 -5.33 13.57 13.51
CA MET A 190 -4.18 12.67 13.38
C MET A 190 -4.59 11.19 13.45
N ALA A 191 -5.57 10.84 14.27
CA ALA A 191 -6.12 9.49 14.31
C ALA A 191 -6.81 9.12 12.98
N LEU A 192 -7.57 10.06 12.39
CA LEU A 192 -8.15 9.89 11.05
C LEU A 192 -7.05 9.81 9.97
N LYS A 193 -6.00 10.63 10.05
CA LYS A 193 -4.83 10.55 9.16
C LYS A 193 -4.20 9.15 9.22
N ALA A 194 -3.98 8.61 10.42
CA ALA A 194 -3.42 7.27 10.61
C ALA A 194 -4.29 6.16 9.98
N MET A 195 -5.61 6.22 10.17
CA MET A 195 -6.55 5.29 9.54
C MET A 195 -6.56 5.42 8.00
N ASN A 196 -6.55 6.64 7.48
CA ASN A 196 -6.60 6.90 6.03
C ASN A 196 -5.32 6.49 5.32
N GLN A 197 -4.18 6.66 5.98
CA GLN A 197 -2.88 6.29 5.44
C GLN A 197 -2.62 4.78 5.48
N CYS A 198 -3.24 4.05 6.41
CA CYS A 198 -3.20 2.60 6.43
C CYS A 198 -3.92 2.05 5.16
N PRO A 199 -3.22 1.31 4.28
CA PRO A 199 -3.80 0.81 3.04
C PRO A 199 -4.82 -0.31 3.27
N VAL A 200 -4.88 -0.85 4.49
CA VAL A 200 -5.66 -2.03 4.86
C VAL A 200 -6.41 -1.78 6.17
N GLY A 201 -7.27 -2.72 6.57
CA GLY A 201 -8.07 -2.61 7.80
C GLY A 201 -7.33 -2.93 9.09
N CYS A 202 -6.04 -2.57 9.19
CA CYS A 202 -5.23 -2.78 10.39
C CYS A 202 -5.38 -1.63 11.38
N ILE A 203 -5.20 -0.38 10.95
CA ILE A 203 -5.35 0.81 11.80
C ILE A 203 -6.71 1.44 11.51
N LEU A 204 -7.57 1.47 12.52
CA LEU A 204 -8.95 1.93 12.43
C LEU A 204 -9.20 3.01 13.47
N ARG A 205 -9.92 4.07 13.11
CA ARG A 205 -10.43 5.05 14.09
C ARG A 205 -11.65 4.41 14.75
N LYS A 206 -11.71 4.45 16.08
CA LYS A 206 -12.88 3.94 16.82
C LYS A 206 -14.13 4.73 16.44
N GLU A 207 -15.32 4.10 16.53
CA GLU A 207 -16.64 4.76 16.40
C GLU A 207 -16.94 5.39 15.01
N VAL A 208 -16.18 5.03 13.97
CA VAL A 208 -16.43 5.48 12.60
C VAL A 208 -16.67 4.36 11.58
N GLY A 209 -16.63 3.10 12.02
CA GLY A 209 -16.83 1.94 11.16
C GLY A 209 -18.19 1.93 10.47
N TYR A 210 -18.25 1.38 9.26
CA TYR A 210 -19.47 1.15 8.46
C TYR A 210 -20.31 2.40 8.14
N LYS A 211 -19.75 3.61 8.25
CA LYS A 211 -20.46 4.87 7.97
C LYS A 211 -20.79 5.09 6.48
N ILE A 212 -20.03 4.51 5.56
CA ILE A 212 -20.19 4.72 4.12
C ILE A 212 -21.04 3.57 3.53
N PRO A 213 -22.20 3.85 2.92
CA PRO A 213 -23.03 2.82 2.30
C PRO A 213 -22.29 2.04 1.19
N VAL A 214 -22.65 0.77 1.04
CA VAL A 214 -22.22 -0.05 -0.09
C VAL A 214 -22.69 0.60 -1.40
N GLY A 215 -21.82 0.64 -2.40
CA GLY A 215 -22.00 1.36 -3.66
C GLY A 215 -21.38 2.76 -3.66
N GLN A 216 -21.00 3.30 -2.50
CA GLN A 216 -20.40 4.62 -2.35
C GLN A 216 -18.98 4.58 -1.77
N ARG A 217 -18.43 3.38 -1.51
CA ARG A 217 -17.07 3.23 -0.96
C ARG A 217 -16.03 3.46 -2.06
N LYS A 218 -14.82 3.81 -1.67
CA LYS A 218 -13.73 4.28 -2.55
C LYS A 218 -13.50 3.40 -3.78
N PHE A 219 -13.59 2.08 -3.63
CA PHE A 219 -13.30 1.09 -4.67
C PHE A 219 -14.51 0.27 -5.12
N ASP A 220 -15.74 0.72 -4.81
CA ASP A 220 -16.94 -0.02 -5.20
C ASP A 220 -17.24 0.07 -6.71
N SER A 221 -16.95 1.22 -7.33
CA SER A 221 -17.35 1.51 -8.72
C SER A 221 -16.20 1.53 -9.72
N LYS A 222 -14.98 1.84 -9.26
CA LYS A 222 -13.80 1.95 -10.12
C LYS A 222 -12.65 1.12 -9.55
N PRO A 223 -11.95 0.34 -10.39
CA PRO A 223 -10.70 -0.30 -9.99
C PRO A 223 -9.68 0.71 -9.47
N ILE A 224 -8.83 0.27 -8.55
CA ILE A 224 -7.68 1.07 -8.12
C ILE A 224 -6.78 1.40 -9.32
N GLY A 225 -6.36 2.66 -9.45
CA GLY A 225 -5.51 3.13 -10.55
C GLY A 225 -6.26 3.74 -11.74
N SER A 226 -7.59 3.58 -11.83
CA SER A 226 -8.38 4.17 -12.92
C SER A 226 -8.29 5.70 -12.97
N GLU A 227 -8.00 6.36 -11.84
CA GLU A 227 -7.77 7.81 -11.76
C GLU A 227 -6.44 8.27 -12.38
N ILE A 228 -5.51 7.34 -12.62
CA ILE A 228 -4.22 7.57 -13.28
C ILE A 228 -4.33 7.22 -14.76
N GLU A 229 -4.96 6.07 -15.07
CA GLU A 229 -5.11 5.57 -16.45
C GLU A 229 -6.07 6.42 -17.29
N GLY A 230 -7.01 7.13 -16.64
CA GLY A 230 -7.94 8.05 -17.31
C GLY A 230 -7.37 9.45 -17.58
N ARG A 231 -6.05 9.67 -17.44
CA ARG A 231 -5.38 10.97 -17.65
C ARG A 231 -4.58 11.02 -18.95
#